data_AF-A0A655WSB8-F1
#
_entry.id   AF-A0A655WSB8-F1
#
_cell.length_a   1.000
_cell.length_b   1.000
_cell.length_c   1.000
_cell.angle_alpha   90.00
_cell.angle_beta   90.00
_cell.angle_gamma   90.00
#
_symmetry.space_group_name_H-M   'P 1'
#
loop_
_entity.id
_entity.type
_entity.pdbx_description
1 polymer ?
#
loop_
_entity_poly.entity_id
_entity_poly.type
_entity_poly.pdbx_seq_one_letter_code
_entity_poly.pdbx_strand_id
1 'polypeptide(L)' 'MEDWAVQFYLQGEWSKEWVPTNALPEAVKVTLRLKDYGEIERIYLTGGGSLNMTQESVENAG' A
#
# COMPACT_ATOMS: atom_id res chain seq x y z
N MET A 1 1.25 22.31 -0.91
CA MET A 1 1.19 20.98 -1.52
C MET A 1 0.45 21.12 -2.84
N GLU A 2 1.04 20.65 -3.94
CA GLU A 2 0.47 20.76 -5.30
C GLU A 2 -0.10 19.42 -5.77
N ASP A 3 0.58 18.33 -5.44
CA ASP A 3 0.18 16.98 -5.87
C ASP A 3 0.69 15.93 -4.89
N TRP A 4 0.10 14.73 -4.94
CA TRP A 4 0.60 13.55 -4.25
C TRP A 4 0.24 12.26 -4.96
N ALA A 5 1.08 11.26 -4.75
CA ALA A 5 0.84 9.90 -5.21
C ALA A 5 1.23 8.91 -4.12
N VAL A 6 0.52 7.77 -4.13
CA VAL A 6 0.89 6.59 -3.34
C VAL A 6 1.09 5.43 -4.31
N GLN A 7 2.13 4.64 -4.04
CA GLN A 7 2.37 3.39 -4.73
C GLN A 7 2.60 2.28 -3.71
N PHE A 8 2.21 1.07 -4.10
CA PHE A 8 2.24 -0.12 -3.27
C PHE A 8 3.20 -1.13 -3.89
N TYR A 9 4.12 -1.64 -3.09
CA TYR A 9 5.09 -2.64 -3.52
C TYR A 9 4.64 -4.03 -3.09
N LEU A 10 4.56 -4.96 -4.03
CA LEU A 10 4.27 -6.37 -3.76
C LEU A 10 5.00 -7.22 -4.80
N GLN A 11 5.71 -8.26 -4.36
CA GLN A 11 6.33 -9.25 -5.26
C GLN A 11 7.24 -8.64 -6.35
N GLY A 12 8.02 -7.60 -6.01
CA GLY A 12 8.96 -7.00 -6.97
C GLY A 12 8.41 -5.82 -7.78
N GLU A 13 7.10 -5.53 -7.69
CA GLU A 13 6.45 -4.54 -8.54
C GLU A 13 5.78 -3.42 -7.75
N TRP A 14 5.82 -2.20 -8.31
CA TRP A 14 5.10 -1.04 -7.80
C TRP A 14 3.80 -0.83 -8.57
N SER A 15 2.68 -0.79 -7.85
CA SER A 15 1.36 -0.47 -8.39
C SER A 15 0.83 0.85 -7.84
N LYS A 16 0.01 1.56 -8.63
CA LYS A 16 -0.74 2.75 -8.18
C LYS A 16 -2.07 2.38 -7.48
N GLU A 17 -2.52 1.14 -7.67
CA GLU A 17 -3.73 0.61 -7.09
C GLU A 17 -3.40 -0.55 -6.16
N TRP A 18 -4.14 -0.65 -5.06
CA TRP A 18 -4.05 -1.79 -4.15
C TRP A 18 -5.29 -2.66 -4.29
N VAL A 19 -5.10 -3.88 -4.78
CA VAL A 19 -6.17 -4.85 -5.06
C VAL A 19 -6.31 -5.93 -3.98
N PRO A 20 -5.24 -6.49 -3.40
CA PRO A 20 -5.36 -7.53 -2.39
C PRO A 20 -6.12 -7.06 -1.13
N THR A 21 -7.21 -7.75 -0.80
CA THR A 21 -8.05 -7.40 0.37
C THR A 21 -7.60 -8.07 1.66
N ASN A 22 -6.83 -9.15 1.56
CA ASN A 22 -6.36 -9.95 2.67
C ASN A 22 -4.83 -9.90 2.85
N ALA A 23 -4.15 -8.93 2.23
CA ALA A 23 -2.71 -8.76 2.35
C ALA A 23 -2.33 -7.30 2.48
N LEU A 24 -1.19 -7.06 3.12
CA LEU A 24 -0.50 -5.78 3.13
C LEU A 24 0.56 -5.74 2.02
N PRO A 25 0.84 -4.57 1.43
CA PRO A 25 1.98 -4.40 0.54
C PRO A 25 3.27 -4.57 1.34
N GLU A 26 4.34 -5.09 0.76
CA GLU A 26 5.64 -5.19 1.42
C GLU A 26 6.20 -3.79 1.78
N ALA A 27 5.93 -2.79 0.93
CA ALA A 27 6.25 -1.39 1.17
C ALA A 27 5.22 -0.43 0.58
N VAL A 28 5.13 0.78 1.15
CA VAL A 28 4.36 1.90 0.60
C VAL A 28 5.30 3.04 0.28
N LYS A 29 5.19 3.58 -0.93
CA LYS A 29 5.87 4.79 -1.34
C LYS A 29 4.87 5.95 -1.31
N VAL A 30 5.26 7.03 -0.65
CA VAL A 30 4.52 8.29 -0.64
C VAL A 30 5.37 9.34 -1.34
N THR A 31 4.81 9.94 -2.38
CA THR A 31 5.42 11.03 -3.13
C THR A 31 4.59 12.28 -2.94
N LEU A 32 5.23 13.36 -2.50
CA LEU A 32 4.61 14.67 -2.29
C LEU A 32 5.28 15.70 -3.20
N ARG A 33 4.49 16.47 -3.95
CA ARG A 33 4.97 17.64 -4.70
C ARG A 33 4.63 18.91 -3.93
N LEU A 34 5.66 19.65 -3.53
CA LEU A 34 5.57 20.89 -2.78
C LEU A 34 6.06 22.05 -3.63
N LYS A 35 5.35 23.19 -3.56
CA LYS A 35 5.65 24.40 -4.33
C LYS A 35 7.12 24.84 -4.21
N ASP A 36 7.62 24.83 -2.99
CA ASP A 36 8.90 25.47 -2.65
C ASP A 36 10.03 24.44 -2.50
N TYR A 37 9.70 23.15 -2.40
CA TYR A 37 10.64 22.07 -2.09
C TYR A 37 10.72 20.99 -3.16
N GLY A 38 9.93 21.11 -4.25
CA GLY A 38 9.89 20.11 -5.30
C GLY A 38 9.26 18.79 -4.83
N GLU A 39 9.83 17.68 -5.28
CA GLU A 39 9.30 16.34 -5.01
C GLU A 39 10.03 15.67 -3.85
N ILE A 40 9.27 15.18 -2.88
CA ILE A 40 9.77 14.43 -1.72
C ILE A 40 9.21 13.01 -1.79
N GLU A 41 10.10 12.00 -1.72
CA GLU A 41 9.75 10.59 -1.69
C GLU A 41 10.11 9.95 -0.34
N ARG A 42 9.20 9.15 0.21
CA ARG A 42 9.45 8.29 1.37
C ARG A 42 8.91 6.89 1.13
N ILE A 43 9.73 5.88 1.43
CA ILE A 43 9.36 4.46 1.37
C ILE A 43 9.26 3.93 2.80
N TYR A 44 8.14 3.28 3.11
CA TYR A 44 7.84 2.69 4.42
C TYR A 44 7.62 1.18 4.25
N LEU A 45 8.36 0.36 5.01
CA LEU A 45 8.15 -1.08 5.05
C LEU A 45 6.98 -1.42 5.99
N THR A 46 6.09 -2.31 5.60
CA THR A 46 4.90 -2.66 6.41
C THR A 46 5.03 -3.98 7.17
N GLY A 47 5.99 -4.82 6.78
CA GLY A 47 6.14 -6.20 7.27
C GLY A 47 5.51 -7.27 6.36
N GLY A 48 4.68 -6.90 5.37
CA GLY A 48 4.28 -7.80 4.26
C GLY A 48 3.42 -9.02 4.63
N GLY A 49 2.42 -8.87 5.49
CA GLY A 49 1.57 -9.97 5.96
C GLY A 49 0.36 -10.29 5.08
N SER A 50 -0.12 -11.53 5.13
CA SER A 50 -1.40 -11.95 4.55
C SER A 50 -2.25 -12.73 5.56
N LEU A 51 -3.57 -12.58 5.45
CA LEU A 51 -4.57 -13.33 6.19
C LEU A 51 -5.05 -14.49 5.32
N ASN A 52 -4.87 -15.71 5.82
CA ASN A 52 -5.54 -16.86 5.25
C ASN A 52 -7.00 -16.84 5.73
N MET A 53 -7.90 -16.35 4.88
CA MET A 53 -9.33 -16.43 5.19
C MET A 53 -9.79 -17.88 4.98
N THR A 54 -10.00 -18.61 6.08
CA THR A 54 -10.70 -19.89 6.06
C THR A 54 -12.21 -19.65 5.98
N GLN A 55 -12.93 -20.59 5.37
CA GLN A 55 -14.36 -20.49 5.07
C GLN A 55 -15.24 -20.17 6.31
N GLU A 56 -14.81 -20.64 7.49
CA GLU A 56 -15.46 -20.41 8.79
C GLU A 56 -15.38 -18.95 9.29
N SER A 57 -14.40 -18.17 8.80
CA SER A 57 -14.22 -16.76 9.17
C SER A 57 -15.20 -15.83 8.47
N VAL A 58 -15.80 -16.27 7.36
CA VAL A 58 -16.68 -15.46 6.50
C VAL A 58 -18.14 -15.59 6.93
N GLU A 59 -18.57 -16.77 7.41
CA GLU A 59 -19.95 -17.00 7.91
C GLU A 59 -20.26 -16.25 9.22
N ASN A 60 -19.26 -15.99 10.07
CA ASN A 60 -19.46 -15.29 11.34
C ASN A 60 -19.43 -13.75 11.22
N ALA A 61 -19.19 -13.21 10.03
CA ALA A 61 -19.13 -11.77 9.77
C ALA A 61 -20.37 -11.23 9.03
N GLY A 62 -21.39 -12.07 8.79
CA GLY A 62 -22.65 -11.74 8.11
C GLY A 62 -23.78 -11.35 9.04
#